data_AF-A0A7X9DN76-F1
#
_entry.id   AF-A0A7X9DN76-F1
#
_cell.length_a   1.000
_cell.length_b   1.000
_cell.length_c   1.000
_cell.angle_alpha   90.00
_cell.angle_beta   90.00
_cell.angle_gamma   90.00
#
_symmetry.space_group_name_H-M   'P 1'
#
loop_
_entity.id
_entity.type
_entity.pdbx_description
1 polymer ?
#
loop_
_entity_poly.entity_id
_entity_poly.type
_entity_poly.pdbx_seq_one_letter_code
_entity_poly.pdbx_strand_id
1 'polypeptide(L)'
;MSSGNAVWNADPNAVRNLMEEVSLLKAEQVAATSDALWKELGVDDSAGIHVTIKGNRKTLAAIVAGRFSYRPPLSPYDRQGTAITYVRRADEKNVYAVDGFLRFSMAPDPGSFRNKSLISGENASWIRLRFTYPGDSSFVLEKKDKAWYVDQTPADSARTTEYLGNMERVMGYEFADSARRAQFPAFTLLVEQSGGNPIEIKAFPSDSTHHYVLSSSMNPESWFSGKNGLTERIFKGKNYFLKQQKETK
;
A
#
# COMPACT_ATOMS: atom_id res chain seq x y z
N MET A 1 11.36 0.01 6.17
CA MET A 1 10.56 -0.87 7.05
C MET A 1 11.12 -2.28 6.93
N SER A 2 11.33 -3.00 8.03
CA SER A 2 11.98 -4.30 8.01
C SER A 2 11.16 -5.37 8.74
N SER A 3 11.17 -6.59 8.23
CA SER A 3 10.67 -7.79 8.91
C SER A 3 11.71 -8.89 8.78
N GLY A 4 12.27 -9.34 9.90
CA GLY A 4 13.50 -10.14 9.89
C GLY A 4 14.64 -9.38 9.19
N ASN A 5 15.28 -10.00 8.22
CA ASN A 5 16.38 -9.42 7.44
C ASN A 5 15.92 -8.65 6.18
N ALA A 6 14.64 -8.69 5.83
CA ALA A 6 14.13 -8.02 4.63
C ALA A 6 13.79 -6.55 4.92
N VAL A 7 14.13 -5.67 3.99
CA VAL A 7 13.91 -4.22 4.09
C VAL A 7 13.12 -3.74 2.89
N TRP A 8 12.01 -3.03 3.13
CA TRP A 8 11.16 -2.43 2.12
C TRP A 8 10.98 -0.94 2.34
N ASN A 9 10.64 -0.23 1.27
CA ASN A 9 10.18 1.14 1.35
C ASN A 9 8.87 1.21 2.14
N ALA A 10 8.78 2.18 3.05
CA ALA A 10 7.56 2.42 3.82
C ALA A 10 6.62 3.35 3.04
N ASP A 11 5.31 3.22 3.28
CA ASP A 11 4.33 4.24 2.91
C ASP A 11 4.51 5.44 3.86
N PRO A 12 4.93 6.61 3.36
CA PRO A 12 5.19 7.78 4.20
C PRO A 12 3.92 8.29 4.91
N ASN A 13 2.74 8.07 4.34
CA ASN A 13 1.48 8.46 4.98
C ASN A 13 1.13 7.52 6.13
N ALA A 14 1.30 6.21 5.94
CA ALA A 14 1.08 5.25 7.03
C ALA A 14 2.01 5.53 8.22
N VAL A 15 3.29 5.84 7.94
CA VAL A 15 4.25 6.21 8.98
C VAL A 15 3.89 7.55 9.64
N ARG A 16 3.50 8.56 8.85
CA ARG A 16 3.08 9.86 9.39
C ARG A 16 1.86 9.75 10.29
N ASN A 17 0.84 9.02 9.86
CA ASN A 17 -0.39 8.83 10.63
C ASN A 17 -0.09 8.16 11.98
N LEU A 18 0.78 7.14 12.00
CA LEU A 18 1.21 6.52 13.25
C LEU A 18 1.94 7.53 14.15
N MET A 19 2.87 8.32 13.60
CA MET A 19 3.60 9.32 14.39
C MET A 19 2.66 10.38 14.96
N GLU A 20 1.68 10.85 14.18
CA GLU A 20 0.66 11.79 14.63
C GLU A 20 -0.17 11.21 15.78
N GLU A 21 -0.65 9.97 15.62
CA GLU A 21 -1.41 9.27 16.66
C GLU A 21 -0.62 9.14 17.96
N VAL A 22 0.68 8.76 17.89
CA VAL A 22 1.56 8.73 19.06
C VAL A 22 1.75 10.10 19.70
N SER A 23 1.90 11.14 18.88
CA SER A 23 2.15 12.51 19.37
C SER A 23 0.94 13.14 20.08
N LEU A 24 -0.26 12.67 19.76
CA LEU A 24 -1.53 13.17 20.30
C LEU A 24 -2.02 12.36 21.51
N LEU A 25 -1.28 11.33 21.93
CA LEU A 25 -1.65 10.51 23.10
C LEU A 25 -1.76 11.36 24.36
N LYS A 26 -2.90 11.22 25.03
CA LYS A 26 -3.16 11.80 26.35
C LYS A 26 -3.55 10.70 27.30
N ALA A 27 -2.84 10.62 28.42
CA ALA A 27 -3.22 9.74 29.51
C ALA A 27 -4.51 10.25 30.14
N GLU A 28 -5.52 9.39 30.22
CA GLU A 28 -6.74 9.68 30.98
C GLU A 28 -6.52 9.41 32.47
N GLN A 29 -5.79 8.34 32.78
CA GLN A 29 -5.49 7.93 34.14
C GLN A 29 -4.19 7.11 34.23
N VAL A 30 -3.58 7.11 35.41
CA VAL A 30 -2.51 6.18 35.76
C VAL A 30 -3.14 4.84 36.15
N ALA A 31 -2.89 3.79 35.36
CA ALA A 31 -3.40 2.45 35.59
C ALA A 31 -2.51 1.64 36.55
N ALA A 32 -1.20 1.90 36.57
CA ALA A 32 -0.26 1.31 37.52
C ALA A 32 0.96 2.22 37.72
N THR A 33 1.58 2.15 38.89
CA THR A 33 2.81 2.89 39.24
C THR A 33 4.04 2.00 39.41
N SER A 34 3.89 0.68 39.17
CA SER A 34 4.95 -0.32 39.27
C SER A 34 4.80 -1.38 38.18
N ASP A 35 5.83 -2.23 38.05
CA ASP A 35 5.92 -3.34 37.10
C ASP A 35 5.05 -4.54 37.47
N ALA A 36 4.48 -4.58 38.68
CA ALA A 36 3.68 -5.71 39.18
C ALA A 36 2.50 -6.09 38.28
N LEU A 37 1.91 -5.11 37.58
CA LEU A 37 0.75 -5.32 36.70
C LEU A 37 1.10 -5.33 35.21
N TRP A 38 2.38 -5.28 34.82
CA TRP A 38 2.75 -5.21 33.41
C TRP A 38 2.21 -6.37 32.57
N LYS A 39 2.30 -7.60 33.10
CA LYS A 39 1.78 -8.80 32.42
C LYS A 39 0.25 -8.79 32.30
N GLU A 40 -0.43 -8.31 33.34
CA GLU A 40 -1.89 -8.18 33.34
C GLU A 40 -2.37 -7.12 32.36
N LEU A 41 -1.67 -5.98 32.27
CA LEU A 41 -1.97 -4.90 31.35
C LEU A 41 -1.38 -5.14 29.94
N GLY A 42 -0.63 -6.22 29.76
CA GLY A 42 -0.02 -6.62 28.49
C GLY A 42 1.05 -5.66 27.98
N VAL A 43 1.70 -4.91 28.86
CA VAL A 43 2.78 -3.96 28.53
C VAL A 43 4.16 -4.52 28.88
N ASP A 44 4.26 -5.82 29.18
CA ASP A 44 5.55 -6.50 29.30
C ASP A 44 6.18 -6.77 27.92
N ASP A 45 7.46 -7.17 27.92
CA ASP A 45 8.22 -7.39 26.70
C ASP A 45 7.74 -8.59 25.85
N SER A 46 6.84 -9.42 26.41
CA SER A 46 6.35 -10.65 25.76
C SER A 46 5.03 -10.46 25.02
N ALA A 47 4.18 -9.53 25.47
CA ALA A 47 2.84 -9.31 24.94
C ALA A 47 2.61 -7.89 24.38
N GLY A 48 3.48 -6.95 24.74
CA GLY A 48 3.43 -5.57 24.33
C GLY A 48 3.84 -5.37 22.88
N ILE A 49 3.28 -4.33 22.25
CA ILE A 49 3.73 -3.84 20.95
C ILE A 49 4.74 -2.74 21.20
N HIS A 50 5.99 -2.99 20.84
CA HIS A 50 7.10 -2.06 21.05
C HIS A 50 7.22 -1.13 19.85
N VAL A 51 6.89 0.14 20.05
CA VAL A 51 7.06 1.18 19.02
C VAL A 51 8.23 2.06 19.42
N THR A 52 9.27 2.07 18.58
CA THR A 52 10.44 2.94 18.75
C THR A 52 10.51 3.92 17.59
N ILE A 53 10.34 5.20 17.89
CA ILE A 53 10.48 6.29 16.92
C ILE A 53 11.90 6.83 17.04
N LYS A 54 12.65 6.75 15.94
CA LYS A 54 14.04 7.23 15.86
C LYS A 54 14.10 8.43 14.92
N GLY A 55 14.84 9.46 15.33
CA GLY A 55 15.19 10.60 14.49
C GLY A 55 16.70 10.66 14.35
N ASN A 56 17.21 10.71 13.12
CA ASN A 56 18.64 10.60 12.82
C ASN A 56 19.30 9.42 13.57
N ARG A 57 20.02 9.71 14.66
CA ARG A 57 20.76 8.73 15.49
C ARG A 57 20.27 8.64 16.93
N LYS A 58 19.14 9.27 17.28
CA LYS A 58 18.58 9.24 18.63
C LYS A 58 17.17 8.66 18.64
N THR A 59 16.84 7.95 19.71
CA THR A 59 15.45 7.58 20.02
C THR A 59 14.70 8.85 20.44
N LEU A 60 13.61 9.16 19.76
CA LEU A 60 12.73 10.29 20.07
C LEU A 60 11.63 9.87 21.04
N ALA A 61 11.09 8.67 20.85
CA ALA A 61 10.09 8.07 21.71
C ALA A 61 10.20 6.55 21.65
N ALA A 62 9.96 5.90 22.79
CA ALA A 62 9.82 4.45 22.87
C ALA A 62 8.65 4.14 23.80
N ILE A 63 7.63 3.46 23.26
CA ILE A 63 6.42 3.12 23.99
C ILE A 63 6.10 1.65 23.81
N VAL A 64 5.35 1.12 24.76
CA VAL A 64 4.82 -0.24 24.72
C VAL A 64 3.31 -0.14 24.82
N ALA A 65 2.62 -0.54 23.75
CA ALA A 65 1.15 -0.61 23.73
C ALA A 65 0.70 -2.02 24.12
N GLY A 66 -0.08 -2.08 25.20
CA GLY A 66 -0.56 -3.30 25.81
C GLY A 66 -2.02 -3.59 25.47
N ARG A 67 -2.73 -4.20 26.41
CA ARG A 67 -4.10 -4.69 26.21
C ARG A 67 -5.03 -3.56 25.78
N PHE A 68 -5.98 -3.96 24.95
CA PHE A 68 -7.12 -3.16 24.55
C PHE A 68 -8.35 -3.64 25.33
N SER A 69 -9.15 -2.71 25.84
CA SER A 69 -10.42 -2.96 26.52
C SER A 69 -11.51 -2.11 25.89
N TYR A 70 -12.63 -2.72 25.52
CA TYR A 70 -13.80 -1.99 25.01
C TYR A 70 -14.99 -2.25 25.93
N ARG A 71 -15.62 -1.17 26.39
CA ARG A 71 -16.88 -1.22 27.10
C ARG A 71 -17.98 -0.67 26.18
N PRO A 72 -18.97 -1.49 25.79
CA PRO A 72 -20.09 -1.00 24.98
C PRO A 72 -20.85 0.10 25.74
N PRO A 73 -21.58 0.98 25.02
CA PRO A 73 -22.38 2.01 25.66
C PRO A 73 -23.41 1.38 26.61
N LEU A 74 -23.50 1.92 27.83
CA LEU A 74 -24.41 1.43 28.87
C LEU A 74 -25.82 2.00 28.71
N SER A 75 -25.94 3.12 27.98
CA SER A 75 -27.19 3.80 27.70
C SER A 75 -27.52 3.72 26.21
N PRO A 76 -28.80 3.53 25.81
CA PRO A 76 -29.24 3.66 24.42
C PRO A 76 -28.98 5.05 23.82
N TYR A 77 -28.74 6.06 24.67
CA TYR A 77 -28.42 7.43 24.26
C TYR A 77 -26.93 7.66 24.02
N ASP A 78 -26.06 6.78 24.55
CA ASP A 78 -24.62 6.83 24.30
C ASP A 78 -24.35 6.14 22.96
N ARG A 79 -23.93 6.92 21.96
CA ARG A 79 -23.69 6.41 20.60
C ARG A 79 -22.37 5.64 20.46
N GLN A 80 -21.47 5.74 21.44
CA GLN A 80 -20.12 5.17 21.38
C GLN A 80 -19.75 4.51 22.70
N GLY A 81 -19.13 3.33 22.63
CA GLY A 81 -18.52 2.69 23.79
C GLY A 81 -17.17 3.32 24.14
N THR A 82 -16.67 3.03 25.34
CA THR A 82 -15.35 3.48 25.80
C THR A 82 -14.30 2.47 25.34
N ALA A 83 -13.29 2.93 24.61
CA ALA A 83 -12.18 2.11 24.15
C ALA A 83 -10.91 2.56 24.89
N ILE A 84 -10.22 1.65 25.55
CA ILE A 84 -9.04 1.95 26.35
C ILE A 84 -7.89 1.08 25.84
N THR A 85 -6.74 1.71 25.59
CA THR A 85 -5.47 1.01 25.42
C THR A 85 -4.55 1.33 26.59
N TYR A 86 -3.89 0.32 27.16
CA TYR A 86 -2.86 0.54 28.18
C TYR A 86 -1.52 0.77 27.51
N VAL A 87 -0.81 1.83 27.91
CA VAL A 87 0.47 2.24 27.31
C VAL A 87 1.46 2.57 28.42
N ARG A 88 2.72 2.19 28.24
CA ARG A 88 3.82 2.73 29.04
C ARG A 88 4.90 3.29 28.14
N ARG A 89 5.71 4.20 28.68
CA ARG A 89 7.02 4.46 28.09
C ARG A 89 7.95 3.30 28.36
N ALA A 90 8.83 3.01 27.41
CA ALA A 90 9.76 1.89 27.51
C ALA A 90 10.74 2.04 28.69
N ASP A 91 11.06 3.29 29.07
CA ASP A 91 12.00 3.68 30.12
C ASP A 91 11.34 3.95 31.49
N GLU A 92 10.04 3.69 31.65
CA GLU A 92 9.30 3.99 32.88
C GLU A 92 8.49 2.78 33.37
N LYS A 93 8.21 2.78 34.68
CA LYS A 93 7.38 1.75 35.34
C LYS A 93 5.88 2.01 35.24
N ASN A 94 5.50 3.28 35.14
CA ASN A 94 4.10 3.68 35.13
C ASN A 94 3.40 3.19 33.88
N VAL A 95 2.15 2.76 34.06
CA VAL A 95 1.26 2.38 32.96
C VAL A 95 0.10 3.36 32.96
N TYR A 96 -0.24 3.84 31.78
CA TYR A 96 -1.29 4.83 31.55
C TYR A 96 -2.41 4.19 30.74
N ALA A 97 -3.65 4.49 31.10
CA ALA A 97 -4.78 4.23 30.21
C ALA A 97 -4.93 5.43 29.28
N VAL A 98 -4.98 5.17 27.98
CA VAL A 98 -5.25 6.18 26.95
C VAL A 98 -6.54 5.79 26.22
N ASP A 99 -7.32 6.79 25.85
CA ASP A 99 -8.52 6.59 25.04
C ASP A 99 -8.16 6.09 23.63
N GLY A 100 -9.03 5.25 23.08
CA GLY A 100 -9.00 4.84 21.68
C GLY A 100 -8.39 3.48 21.40
N PHE A 101 -8.18 3.25 20.10
CA PHE A 101 -7.88 1.97 19.47
C PHE A 101 -6.39 1.80 19.13
N LEU A 102 -5.52 2.50 19.86
CA LEU A 102 -4.08 2.62 19.57
C LEU A 102 -3.38 1.27 19.30
N ARG A 103 -3.76 0.22 20.04
CA ARG A 103 -3.21 -1.13 19.85
C ARG A 103 -3.34 -1.61 18.41
N PHE A 104 -4.45 -1.31 17.74
CA PHE A 104 -4.72 -1.76 16.38
C PHE A 104 -3.94 -0.98 15.32
N SER A 105 -3.69 0.31 15.57
CA SER A 105 -2.82 1.14 14.73
C SER A 105 -1.34 0.75 14.84
N MET A 106 -0.93 0.15 15.98
CA MET A 106 0.45 -0.23 16.28
C MET A 106 0.80 -1.69 15.98
N ALA A 107 -0.17 -2.60 15.95
CA ALA A 107 0.00 -3.98 15.50
C ALA A 107 -0.63 -4.29 14.13
N PRO A 108 -0.44 -3.45 13.11
CA PRO A 108 -0.91 -3.87 11.81
C PRO A 108 0.09 -4.89 11.23
N ASP A 109 -0.41 -5.73 10.31
CA ASP A 109 0.45 -6.56 9.48
C ASP A 109 1.62 -5.72 8.92
N PRO A 110 2.86 -6.24 8.89
CA PRO A 110 4.01 -5.56 8.29
C PRO A 110 3.69 -4.89 6.93
N GLY A 111 2.88 -5.53 6.08
CA GLY A 111 2.42 -4.98 4.80
C GLY A 111 1.60 -3.69 4.87
N SER A 112 1.02 -3.35 6.01
CA SER A 112 0.26 -2.11 6.19
C SER A 112 1.11 -0.85 6.04
N PHE A 113 2.37 -0.91 6.49
CA PHE A 113 3.34 0.18 6.44
C PHE A 113 4.19 0.15 5.18
N ARG A 114 4.10 -0.89 4.35
CA ARG A 114 4.88 -0.99 3.12
C ARG A 114 4.31 -0.09 2.05
N ASN A 115 5.19 0.49 1.23
CA ASN A 115 4.79 1.20 0.04
C ASN A 115 4.06 0.24 -0.91
N LYS A 116 2.80 0.56 -1.22
CA LYS A 116 1.91 -0.23 -2.07
C LYS A 116 1.88 0.25 -3.52
N SER A 117 2.61 1.31 -3.86
CA SER A 117 2.55 1.90 -5.20
C SER A 117 3.22 0.99 -6.24
N LEU A 118 2.47 0.72 -7.32
CA LEU A 118 2.98 0.21 -8.59
C LEU A 118 3.16 1.37 -9.58
N ILE A 119 2.19 2.28 -9.64
CA ILE A 119 2.26 3.50 -10.43
C ILE A 119 1.80 4.67 -9.56
N SER A 120 2.55 5.76 -9.62
CA SER A 120 2.20 7.05 -9.05
C SER A 120 2.70 8.13 -9.99
N GLY A 121 1.86 8.64 -10.87
CA GLY A 121 2.24 9.68 -11.83
C GLY A 121 1.05 10.46 -12.34
N GLU A 122 1.33 11.55 -13.03
CA GLU A 122 0.32 12.41 -13.65
C GLU A 122 0.17 12.01 -15.12
N ASN A 123 -1.02 11.57 -15.54
CA ASN A 123 -1.16 11.07 -16.91
C ASN A 123 -0.96 12.17 -17.97
N ALA A 124 -1.09 13.44 -17.58
CA ALA A 124 -0.86 14.58 -18.45
C ALA A 124 0.58 14.64 -18.97
N SER A 125 1.55 14.12 -18.19
CA SER A 125 2.96 14.04 -18.58
C SER A 125 3.28 12.82 -19.43
N TRP A 126 2.38 11.85 -19.55
CA TRP A 126 2.66 10.61 -20.29
C TRP A 126 2.59 10.87 -21.79
N ILE A 127 3.60 10.38 -22.51
CA ILE A 127 3.75 10.61 -23.95
C ILE A 127 3.65 9.31 -24.75
N ARG A 128 4.05 8.18 -24.16
CA ARG A 128 3.98 6.87 -24.82
C ARG A 128 3.87 5.74 -23.81
N LEU A 129 2.98 4.79 -24.06
CA LEU A 129 2.83 3.56 -23.31
C LEU A 129 3.09 2.39 -24.26
N ARG A 130 4.12 1.60 -23.98
CA ARG A 130 4.48 0.41 -24.77
C ARG A 130 4.06 -0.83 -24.01
N PHE A 131 3.17 -1.60 -24.63
CA PHE A 131 2.73 -2.89 -24.10
C PHE A 131 3.43 -4.01 -24.84
N THR A 132 4.12 -4.86 -24.09
CA THR A 132 4.77 -6.07 -24.59
C THR A 132 4.02 -7.28 -24.06
N TYR A 133 3.50 -8.06 -24.99
CA TYR A 133 2.78 -9.33 -24.76
C TYR A 133 3.47 -10.46 -25.53
N PRO A 134 3.21 -11.73 -25.18
CA PRO A 134 3.63 -12.86 -26.01
C PRO A 134 3.00 -12.80 -27.41
N GLY A 135 3.69 -13.33 -28.41
CA GLY A 135 3.21 -13.35 -29.80
C GLY A 135 3.16 -11.97 -30.45
N ASP A 136 2.12 -11.73 -31.24
CA ASP A 136 1.90 -10.52 -32.06
C ASP A 136 0.94 -9.49 -31.42
N SER A 137 0.57 -9.70 -30.15
CA SER A 137 -0.42 -8.86 -29.45
C SER A 137 0.14 -7.57 -28.85
N SER A 138 1.45 -7.33 -28.98
CA SER A 138 2.12 -6.12 -28.50
C SER A 138 1.67 -4.88 -29.30
N PHE A 139 1.56 -3.73 -28.63
CA PHE A 139 1.16 -2.47 -29.27
C PHE A 139 1.70 -1.26 -28.52
N VAL A 140 1.63 -0.10 -29.17
CA VAL A 140 2.02 1.19 -28.60
C VAL A 140 0.82 2.12 -28.58
N LEU A 141 0.56 2.70 -27.42
CA LEU A 141 -0.33 3.85 -27.25
C LEU A 141 0.54 5.11 -27.17
N GLU A 142 0.44 6.00 -28.15
CA GLU A 142 1.31 7.17 -28.28
C GLU A 142 0.50 8.46 -28.43
N LYS A 143 0.92 9.50 -27.72
CA LYS A 143 0.34 10.83 -27.83
C LYS A 143 1.01 11.58 -28.98
N LYS A 144 0.23 11.93 -30.00
CA LYS A 144 0.66 12.79 -31.12
C LYS A 144 -0.19 14.05 -31.09
N ASP A 145 0.47 15.20 -30.98
CA ASP A 145 -0.15 16.50 -30.74
C ASP A 145 -1.06 16.50 -29.49
N LYS A 146 -2.38 16.33 -29.69
CA LYS A 146 -3.40 16.32 -28.63
C LYS A 146 -4.26 15.06 -28.61
N ALA A 147 -3.94 14.06 -29.43
CA ALA A 147 -4.70 12.83 -29.55
C ALA A 147 -3.83 11.60 -29.29
N TRP A 148 -4.44 10.55 -28.74
CA TRP A 148 -3.80 9.27 -28.55
C TRP A 148 -4.03 8.37 -29.76
N TYR A 149 -3.01 7.63 -30.14
CA TYR A 149 -3.01 6.69 -31.24
C TYR A 149 -2.55 5.32 -30.75
N VAL A 150 -3.21 4.27 -31.21
CA VAL A 150 -2.79 2.88 -31.04
C VAL A 150 -2.23 2.36 -32.35
N ASP A 151 -0.92 2.07 -32.40
CA ASP A 151 -0.20 1.67 -33.62
C ASP A 151 -0.59 2.49 -34.87
N GLN A 152 -0.50 3.82 -34.75
CA GLN A 152 -0.87 4.81 -35.80
C GLN A 152 -2.37 4.97 -36.08
N THR A 153 -3.25 4.18 -35.49
CA THR A 153 -4.71 4.35 -35.61
C THR A 153 -5.22 5.25 -34.48
N PRO A 154 -6.11 6.23 -34.74
CA PRO A 154 -6.70 7.04 -33.68
C PRO A 154 -7.37 6.16 -32.61
N ALA A 155 -6.99 6.36 -31.35
CA ALA A 155 -7.59 5.62 -30.25
C ALA A 155 -8.97 6.18 -29.89
N ASP A 156 -9.81 5.35 -29.28
CA ASP A 156 -11.04 5.79 -28.61
C ASP A 156 -10.68 6.72 -27.45
N SER A 157 -11.04 7.99 -27.58
CA SER A 157 -10.67 9.03 -26.62
C SER A 157 -11.29 8.81 -25.24
N ALA A 158 -12.51 8.27 -25.16
CA ALA A 158 -13.19 8.03 -23.89
C ALA A 158 -12.53 6.87 -23.13
N ARG A 159 -12.33 5.73 -23.81
CA ARG A 159 -11.62 4.56 -23.25
C ARG A 159 -10.19 4.89 -22.86
N THR A 160 -9.50 5.65 -23.69
CA THR A 160 -8.11 6.03 -23.41
C THR A 160 -8.03 6.94 -22.19
N THR A 161 -8.90 7.95 -22.09
CA THR A 161 -8.94 8.85 -20.92
C THR A 161 -9.27 8.08 -19.64
N GLU A 162 -10.26 7.17 -19.70
CA GLU A 162 -10.62 6.29 -18.59
C GLU A 162 -9.42 5.45 -18.12
N TYR A 163 -8.73 4.79 -19.05
CA TYR A 163 -7.56 3.98 -18.73
C TYR A 163 -6.44 4.81 -18.11
N LEU A 164 -6.08 5.93 -18.72
CA LEU A 164 -5.00 6.79 -18.23
C LEU A 164 -5.30 7.33 -16.83
N GLY A 165 -6.53 7.77 -16.56
CA GLY A 165 -6.96 8.19 -15.22
C GLY A 165 -6.88 7.06 -14.21
N ASN A 166 -7.32 5.86 -14.58
CA ASN A 166 -7.21 4.67 -13.73
C ASN A 166 -5.77 4.23 -13.47
N MET A 167 -4.82 4.65 -14.31
CA MET A 167 -3.41 4.28 -14.18
C MET A 167 -2.60 5.29 -13.36
N GLU A 168 -3.07 6.53 -13.17
CA GLU A 168 -2.32 7.58 -12.44
C GLU A 168 -1.87 7.11 -11.05
N ARG A 169 -2.74 6.33 -10.41
CA ARG A 169 -2.46 5.69 -9.12
C ARG A 169 -2.88 4.24 -9.14
N VAL A 170 -1.91 3.36 -9.33
CA VAL A 170 -2.08 1.91 -9.20
C VAL A 170 -1.38 1.44 -7.93
N MET A 171 -2.13 0.75 -7.08
CA MET A 171 -1.63 0.19 -5.82
C MET A 171 -1.83 -1.32 -5.80
N GLY A 172 -0.84 -2.05 -5.32
CA GLY A 172 -0.94 -3.47 -4.97
C GLY A 172 -1.14 -3.63 -3.47
N TYR A 173 -2.27 -4.20 -3.07
CA TYR A 173 -2.62 -4.35 -1.65
C TYR A 173 -2.21 -5.71 -1.05
N GLU A 174 -1.87 -6.67 -1.90
CA GLU A 174 -1.46 -8.01 -1.49
C GLU A 174 -0.02 -8.25 -1.96
N PHE A 175 0.90 -8.37 -1.02
CA PHE A 175 2.31 -8.65 -1.30
C PHE A 175 2.52 -10.13 -1.59
N ALA A 176 3.43 -10.43 -2.51
CA ALA A 176 3.71 -11.77 -3.01
C ALA A 176 5.22 -12.05 -3.06
N ASP A 177 5.99 -11.56 -2.09
CA ASP A 177 7.45 -11.63 -2.11
C ASP A 177 7.97 -13.08 -2.11
N SER A 178 7.27 -13.98 -1.43
CA SER A 178 7.58 -15.42 -1.35
C SER A 178 6.92 -16.26 -2.43
N ALA A 179 6.11 -15.67 -3.32
CA ALA A 179 5.40 -16.41 -4.35
C ALA A 179 6.37 -16.93 -5.42
N ARG A 180 6.11 -18.15 -5.90
CA ARG A 180 6.84 -18.72 -7.04
C ARG A 180 6.46 -17.95 -8.29
N ARG A 181 7.44 -17.50 -9.06
CA ARG A 181 7.24 -16.77 -10.32
C ARG A 181 8.20 -17.23 -11.39
N ALA A 182 7.81 -17.05 -12.64
CA ALA A 182 8.67 -17.29 -13.79
C ALA A 182 9.89 -16.34 -13.79
N GLN A 183 10.96 -16.73 -14.47
CA GLN A 183 12.17 -15.92 -14.61
C GLN A 183 11.96 -14.69 -15.50
N PHE A 184 11.13 -14.83 -16.54
CA PHE A 184 10.86 -13.78 -17.52
C PHE A 184 9.42 -13.30 -17.41
N PRO A 185 9.18 -11.99 -17.60
CA PRO A 185 7.82 -11.47 -17.58
C PRO A 185 7.07 -11.93 -18.83
N ALA A 186 5.80 -12.29 -18.67
CA ALA A 186 4.91 -12.48 -19.81
C ALA A 186 4.46 -11.13 -20.36
N PHE A 187 4.20 -10.16 -19.46
CA PHE A 187 3.71 -8.84 -19.82
C PHE A 187 4.64 -7.76 -19.30
N THR A 188 4.90 -6.75 -20.13
CA THR A 188 5.60 -5.53 -19.72
C THR A 188 4.86 -4.30 -20.21
N LEU A 189 4.74 -3.30 -19.35
CA LEU A 189 4.24 -1.97 -19.66
C LEU A 189 5.35 -0.98 -19.36
N LEU A 190 5.77 -0.23 -20.38
CA LEU A 190 6.69 0.89 -20.22
C LEU A 190 5.94 2.20 -20.47
N VAL A 191 5.88 3.06 -19.47
CA VAL A 191 5.27 4.40 -19.53
C VAL A 191 6.39 5.43 -19.64
N GLU A 192 6.51 6.02 -20.83
CA GLU A 192 7.40 7.14 -21.12
C GLU A 192 6.68 8.46 -20.80
N GLN A 193 7.40 9.38 -20.16
CA GLN A 193 6.89 10.66 -19.67
C GLN A 193 7.70 11.80 -20.29
N SER A 194 7.11 13.00 -20.40
CA SER A 194 7.78 14.20 -20.90
C SER A 194 8.91 14.70 -19.99
N GLY A 195 9.01 14.18 -18.77
CA GLY A 195 10.12 14.36 -17.85
C GLY A 195 10.14 13.26 -16.79
N GLY A 196 11.29 13.08 -16.14
CA GLY A 196 11.50 12.01 -15.16
C GLY A 196 11.91 10.67 -15.78
N ASN A 197 12.03 9.64 -14.94
CA ASN A 197 12.37 8.29 -15.38
C ASN A 197 11.10 7.55 -15.86
N PRO A 198 11.21 6.70 -16.90
CA PRO A 198 10.07 5.90 -17.34
C PRO A 198 9.63 4.91 -16.24
N ILE A 199 8.33 4.65 -16.18
CA ILE A 199 7.75 3.69 -15.25
C ILE A 199 7.61 2.36 -15.98
N GLU A 200 8.23 1.31 -15.44
CA GLU A 200 8.18 -0.03 -16.00
C GLU A 200 7.43 -0.96 -15.04
N ILE A 201 6.36 -1.57 -15.51
CA ILE A 201 5.60 -2.61 -14.80
C ILE A 201 5.80 -3.94 -15.53
N LYS A 202 6.15 -4.98 -14.77
CA LYS A 202 6.32 -6.34 -15.28
C LYS A 202 5.34 -7.27 -14.59
N ALA A 203 4.75 -8.20 -15.35
CA ALA A 203 3.93 -9.29 -14.82
C ALA A 203 4.58 -10.62 -15.15
N PHE A 204 4.93 -11.37 -14.11
CA PHE A 204 5.57 -12.68 -14.21
C PHE A 204 4.52 -13.76 -13.95
N PRO A 205 4.34 -14.75 -14.84
CA PRO A 205 3.48 -15.90 -14.56
C PRO A 205 3.83 -16.54 -13.22
N SER A 206 2.80 -16.94 -12.48
CA SER A 206 2.88 -17.44 -11.11
C SER A 206 2.07 -18.72 -10.93
N ASP A 207 1.93 -19.16 -9.68
CA ASP A 207 1.02 -20.23 -9.29
C ASP A 207 -0.47 -19.88 -9.52
N SER A 208 -1.34 -20.88 -9.28
CA SER A 208 -2.79 -20.74 -9.43
C SER A 208 -3.43 -19.77 -8.45
N THR A 209 -2.73 -19.37 -7.38
CA THR A 209 -3.26 -18.43 -6.38
C THR A 209 -3.06 -17.00 -6.86
N HIS A 210 -1.84 -16.67 -7.27
CA HIS A 210 -1.47 -15.32 -7.65
C HIS A 210 -1.72 -15.00 -9.13
N HIS A 211 -1.72 -16.03 -9.99
CA HIS A 211 -1.73 -15.98 -11.47
C HIS A 211 -0.54 -15.24 -12.08
N TYR A 212 -0.32 -13.99 -11.65
CA TYR A 212 0.84 -13.18 -11.94
C TYR A 212 1.42 -12.60 -10.64
N VAL A 213 2.73 -12.39 -10.63
CA VAL A 213 3.40 -11.52 -9.65
C VAL A 213 3.90 -10.29 -10.39
N LEU A 214 3.59 -9.10 -9.88
CA LEU A 214 3.93 -7.83 -10.49
C LEU A 214 5.09 -7.15 -9.77
N SER A 215 5.93 -6.47 -10.54
CA SER A 215 6.97 -5.55 -10.05
C SER A 215 6.86 -4.19 -10.74
N SER A 216 7.35 -3.14 -10.09
CA SER A 216 7.42 -1.79 -10.65
C SER A 216 8.81 -1.18 -10.48
N SER A 217 9.28 -0.43 -11.47
CA SER A 217 10.49 0.40 -11.34
C SER A 217 10.35 1.49 -10.27
N MET A 218 9.12 1.88 -9.88
CA MET A 218 8.88 2.83 -8.79
C MET A 218 8.99 2.20 -7.40
N ASN A 219 8.94 0.87 -7.31
CA ASN A 219 8.99 0.13 -6.06
C ASN A 219 9.66 -1.23 -6.28
N PRO A 220 10.96 -1.23 -6.64
CA PRO A 220 11.66 -2.42 -7.12
C PRO A 220 11.81 -3.53 -6.07
N GLU A 221 11.76 -3.16 -4.78
CA GLU A 221 11.89 -4.09 -3.66
C GLU A 221 10.60 -4.85 -3.33
N SER A 222 9.47 -4.48 -3.93
CA SER A 222 8.15 -5.05 -3.61
C SER A 222 7.58 -5.86 -4.76
N TRP A 223 7.03 -7.02 -4.41
CA TRP A 223 6.32 -7.89 -5.34
C TRP A 223 4.85 -7.97 -4.96
N PHE A 224 3.98 -7.85 -5.96
CA PHE A 224 2.54 -7.76 -5.74
C PHE A 224 1.79 -8.90 -6.40
N SER A 225 0.79 -9.44 -5.71
CA SER A 225 -0.15 -10.43 -6.24
C SER A 225 -0.99 -9.81 -7.37
N GLY A 226 -1.07 -10.49 -8.52
CA GLY A 226 -1.83 -10.05 -9.69
C GLY A 226 -3.33 -10.26 -9.62
N LYS A 227 -3.83 -10.73 -8.47
CA LYS A 227 -5.24 -11.02 -8.18
C LYS A 227 -6.11 -9.76 -8.16
N ASN A 228 -7.41 -9.98 -7.93
CA ASN A 228 -8.41 -8.93 -7.71
C ASN A 228 -8.48 -7.92 -8.87
N GLY A 229 -8.23 -8.39 -10.10
CA GLY A 229 -8.28 -7.56 -11.30
C GLY A 229 -7.05 -6.67 -11.53
N LEU A 230 -5.99 -6.79 -10.72
CA LEU A 230 -4.84 -5.89 -10.79
C LEU A 230 -4.09 -6.04 -12.12
N THR A 231 -3.88 -7.27 -12.58
CA THR A 231 -3.22 -7.54 -13.86
C THR A 231 -4.04 -6.98 -15.02
N GLU A 232 -5.35 -7.25 -15.02
CA GLU A 232 -6.29 -6.84 -16.08
C GLU A 232 -6.53 -5.34 -16.09
N ARG A 233 -6.35 -4.66 -14.94
CA ARG A 233 -6.39 -3.20 -14.85
C ARG A 233 -5.20 -2.58 -15.58
N ILE A 234 -3.99 -3.10 -15.36
CA ILE A 234 -2.75 -2.57 -15.92
C ILE A 234 -2.60 -2.96 -17.39
N PHE A 235 -2.79 -4.24 -17.71
CA PHE A 235 -2.50 -4.83 -19.01
C PHE A 235 -3.77 -4.99 -19.84
N LYS A 236 -4.12 -3.94 -20.59
CA LYS A 236 -5.22 -3.97 -21.56
C LYS A 236 -4.73 -4.45 -22.93
N GLY A 237 -5.57 -5.21 -23.63
CA GLY A 237 -5.33 -5.57 -25.02
C GLY A 237 -5.61 -4.40 -25.98
N LYS A 238 -5.01 -4.44 -27.17
CA LYS A 238 -5.11 -3.40 -28.21
C LYS A 238 -6.54 -2.96 -28.49
N ASN A 239 -7.47 -3.91 -28.58
CA ASN A 239 -8.88 -3.67 -28.89
C ASN A 239 -9.62 -2.81 -27.85
N TYR A 240 -9.13 -2.72 -26.60
CA TYR A 240 -9.70 -1.83 -25.59
C TYR A 240 -9.62 -0.35 -26.01
N PHE A 241 -8.58 0.01 -26.76
CA PHE A 241 -8.29 1.37 -27.19
C PHE A 241 -8.84 1.71 -28.58
N LEU A 242 -9.47 0.76 -29.27
CA LEU A 242 -10.07 0.98 -30.58
C LEU A 242 -11.57 1.25 -30.43
N LYS A 243 -12.10 2.16 -31.26
CA LYS A 243 -13.55 2.37 -31.34
C LYS A 243 -14.20 1.07 -31.84
N GLN A 244 -15.20 0.59 -31.10
CA GLN A 244 -16.02 -0.51 -31.59
C GLN A 244 -16.87 0.02 -32.75
N GLN A 245 -16.74 -0.59 -33.92
CA GLN A 245 -17.68 -0.34 -35.01
C GLN A 245 -19.04 -0.87 -34.56
N LYS A 246 -20.04 0.01 -34.49
CA LYS A 246 -21.42 -0.46 -34.42
C LYS A 246 -21.69 -1.16 -35.74
N GLU A 247 -21.95 -2.46 -35.71
CA GLU A 247 -22.56 -3.14 -36.84
C GLU A 247 -23.92 -2.47 -37.09
N THR A 248 -23.98 -1.65 -38.14
CA THR A 248 -25.25 -1.18 -38.68
C THR A 248 -25.91 -2.40 -39.32
N LYS A 249 -26.93 -2.95 -38.66
CA LYS A 249 -27.88 -3.87 -39.30
C LYS A 249 -28.70 -3.14 -40.34
#